data_AF-L8MRW8-F1
#
_entry.id   AF-L8MRW8-F1
#
_cell.length_a   1.000
_cell.length_b   1.000
_cell.length_c   1.000
_cell.angle_alpha   90.00
_cell.angle_beta   90.00
_cell.angle_gamma   90.00
#
_symmetry.space_group_name_H-M   'P 1'
#
loop_
_entity.id
_entity.type
_entity.pdbx_description
1 polymer ?
#
loop_
_entity_poly.entity_id
_entity_poly.type
_entity_poly.pdbx_seq_one_letter_code
_entity_poly.pdbx_strand_id
1 'polypeptide(L)'
;MTSLTEALERIMNWLQQHKPDYAVTFLPGLSHSEITERLGNFRFQVPQTIYELYRWRNGTRGYQNDSVVFPPLVFLPLEDAVELCLEFIDIFKETEDEIRYEGNLLWEHLTNAMSISTYR
;
A
#
# COMPACT_ATOMS: atom_id res chain seq x y z
N MET A 1 2.24 -10.61 23.88
CA MET A 1 2.04 -9.42 23.03
C MET A 1 3.38 -9.05 22.42
N THR A 2 3.41 -8.57 21.18
CA THR A 2 4.63 -8.09 20.53
C THR A 2 4.85 -6.61 20.84
N SER A 3 6.09 -6.12 20.66
CA SER A 3 6.42 -4.69 20.86
C SER A 3 5.53 -3.76 20.04
N LEU A 4 5.08 -4.21 18.85
CA LEU A 4 4.10 -3.51 18.03
C LEU A 4 2.76 -3.38 18.75
N THR A 5 2.16 -4.50 19.16
CA THR A 5 0.83 -4.48 19.81
C THR A 5 0.83 -3.66 21.10
N GLU A 6 1.92 -3.66 21.86
CA GLU A 6 2.06 -2.83 23.06
C GLU A 6 2.09 -1.32 22.73
N ALA A 7 2.79 -0.94 21.66
CA ALA A 7 2.80 0.45 21.20
C ALA A 7 1.43 0.89 20.68
N LEU A 8 0.76 0.02 19.91
CA LEU A 8 -0.58 0.27 19.36
C LEU A 8 -1.64 0.41 20.46
N GLU A 9 -1.59 -0.42 21.50
CA GLU A 9 -2.48 -0.29 22.67
C GLU A 9 -2.24 1.02 23.42
N ARG A 10 -0.98 1.47 23.57
CA ARG A 10 -0.68 2.78 24.17
C ARG A 10 -1.28 3.93 23.36
N ILE A 11 -1.21 3.86 22.04
CA ILE A 11 -1.83 4.84 21.15
C ILE A 11 -3.37 4.81 21.30
N MET A 12 -3.97 3.62 21.29
CA MET A 12 -5.43 3.46 21.46
C MET A 12 -5.91 4.02 22.79
N ASN A 13 -5.22 3.71 23.88
CA ASN A 13 -5.55 4.23 25.21
C ASN A 13 -5.50 5.77 25.24
N TRP A 14 -4.50 6.38 24.59
CA TRP A 14 -4.41 7.82 24.47
C TRP A 14 -5.57 8.39 23.62
N LEU A 15 -5.89 7.76 22.48
CA LEU A 15 -7.00 8.17 21.61
C LEU A 15 -8.34 8.10 22.33
N GLN A 16 -8.61 7.02 23.08
CA GLN A 16 -9.84 6.88 23.84
C GLN A 16 -10.01 7.98 24.90
N GLN A 17 -8.91 8.45 25.50
CA GLN A 17 -8.93 9.50 26.53
C GLN A 17 -9.04 10.91 25.94
N HIS A 18 -8.37 11.17 24.82
CA HIS A 18 -8.19 12.54 24.31
C HIS A 18 -8.92 12.83 22.98
N LYS A 19 -9.25 11.79 22.21
CA LYS A 19 -9.87 11.87 20.88
C LYS A 19 -10.86 10.69 20.68
N PRO A 20 -11.87 10.54 21.55
CA PRO A 20 -12.79 9.39 21.50
C PRO A 20 -13.51 9.26 20.15
N ASP A 21 -13.88 10.39 19.53
CA ASP A 21 -14.50 10.43 18.19
C ASP A 21 -13.63 9.80 17.11
N TYR A 22 -12.30 9.90 17.24
CA TYR A 22 -11.38 9.21 16.35
C TYR A 22 -11.19 7.75 16.75
N ALA A 23 -11.10 7.45 18.05
CA ALA A 23 -10.93 6.09 18.55
C ALA A 23 -12.07 5.15 18.10
N VAL A 24 -13.31 5.66 18.03
CA VAL A 24 -14.48 4.88 17.57
C VAL A 24 -14.48 4.59 16.06
N THR A 25 -13.64 5.25 15.28
CA THR A 25 -13.53 4.98 13.83
C THR A 25 -12.78 3.68 13.56
N PHE A 26 -11.94 3.20 14.48
CA PHE A 26 -11.15 1.99 14.29
C PHE A 26 -12.05 0.76 14.16
N LEU A 27 -11.83 0.01 13.08
CA LEU A 27 -12.56 -1.21 12.80
C LEU A 27 -12.03 -2.37 13.65
N PRO A 28 -12.90 -3.31 14.05
CA PRO A 28 -12.47 -4.53 14.73
C PRO A 28 -11.33 -5.23 13.97
N GLY A 29 -10.41 -5.85 14.72
CA GLY A 29 -9.33 -6.64 14.14
C GLY A 29 -9.86 -7.88 13.41
N LEU A 30 -9.10 -8.34 12.42
CA LEU A 30 -9.42 -9.52 11.63
C LEU A 30 -8.83 -10.79 12.25
N SER A 31 -9.43 -11.93 11.99
CA SER A 31 -8.81 -13.24 12.23
C SER A 31 -7.70 -13.52 11.20
N HIS A 32 -6.84 -14.48 11.52
CA HIS A 32 -5.79 -14.90 10.58
C HIS A 32 -6.38 -15.41 9.25
N SER A 33 -7.50 -16.16 9.30
CA SER A 33 -8.17 -16.65 8.10
C SER A 33 -8.76 -15.52 7.25
N GLU A 34 -9.37 -14.50 7.86
CA GLU A 34 -9.89 -13.34 7.13
C GLU A 34 -8.77 -12.53 6.46
N ILE A 35 -7.62 -12.38 7.13
CA ILE A 35 -6.45 -11.72 6.53
C ILE A 35 -5.94 -12.53 5.33
N THR A 36 -5.76 -13.84 5.49
CA THR A 36 -5.28 -14.72 4.41
C THR A 36 -6.23 -14.73 3.21
N GLU A 37 -7.54 -14.75 3.46
CA GLU A 37 -8.57 -14.68 2.42
C GLU A 37 -8.49 -13.35 1.64
N ARG A 38 -8.43 -12.22 2.36
CA ARG A 38 -8.34 -10.87 1.74
C ARG A 38 -7.03 -10.67 0.97
N LEU A 39 -5.94 -11.28 1.45
CA LEU A 39 -4.65 -11.30 0.75
C LEU A 39 -4.60 -12.30 -0.41
N GLY A 40 -5.65 -13.10 -0.67
CA GLY A 40 -5.59 -14.24 -1.59
C GLY A 40 -5.11 -13.91 -3.01
N ASN A 41 -5.38 -12.69 -3.50
CA ASN A 41 -4.91 -12.22 -4.81
C ASN A 41 -3.54 -11.51 -4.76
N PHE A 42 -3.02 -11.26 -3.56
CA PHE A 42 -1.79 -10.53 -3.34
C PHE A 42 -0.59 -11.47 -3.51
N ARG A 43 0.19 -11.24 -4.57
CA ARG A 43 1.29 -12.14 -4.99
C ARG A 43 2.56 -12.02 -4.14
N PHE A 44 2.60 -11.11 -3.16
CA PHE A 44 3.78 -10.86 -2.32
C PHE A 44 3.63 -11.52 -0.96
N GLN A 45 4.77 -11.98 -0.42
CA GLN A 45 4.81 -12.43 0.96
C GLN A 45 4.62 -11.24 1.89
N VAL A 46 3.57 -11.30 2.70
CA VAL A 46 3.25 -10.26 3.68
C VAL A 46 3.92 -10.60 5.01
N PRO A 47 4.73 -9.68 5.60
CA PRO A 47 5.40 -9.93 6.86
C PRO A 47 4.43 -10.21 8.02
N GLN A 48 4.88 -11.00 8.99
CA GLN A 48 4.10 -11.33 10.21
C GLN A 48 3.62 -10.08 10.96
N THR A 49 4.39 -9.00 10.95
CA THR A 49 4.04 -7.72 11.55
C THR A 49 2.77 -7.10 10.97
N ILE A 50 2.47 -7.33 9.68
CA ILE A 50 1.23 -6.88 9.04
C ILE A 50 0.03 -7.70 9.53
N TYR A 51 0.20 -9.02 9.70
CA TYR A 51 -0.82 -9.86 10.34
C TYR A 51 -1.07 -9.43 11.79
N GLU A 52 -0.05 -9.00 12.52
CA GLU A 52 -0.23 -8.45 13.88
C GLU A 52 -1.00 -7.13 13.87
N LEU A 53 -0.68 -6.23 12.94
CA LEU A 53 -1.36 -4.95 12.78
C LEU A 53 -2.85 -5.14 12.48
N TYR A 54 -3.20 -5.96 11.48
CA TYR A 54 -4.59 -6.15 11.08
C TYR A 54 -5.39 -7.07 12.01
N ARG A 55 -4.72 -7.94 12.80
CA ARG A 55 -5.38 -8.63 13.93
C ARG A 55 -5.74 -7.67 15.06
N TRP A 56 -5.00 -6.58 15.22
CA TRP A 56 -5.31 -5.56 16.23
C TRP A 56 -6.53 -4.73 15.82
N ARG A 57 -6.50 -4.10 14.64
CA ARG A 57 -7.60 -3.32 14.06
C ARG A 57 -7.56 -3.37 12.54
N ASN A 58 -8.71 -3.43 11.88
CA ASN A 58 -8.80 -3.42 10.41
C ASN A 58 -8.87 -1.99 9.85
N GLY A 59 -7.92 -1.14 10.21
CA GLY A 59 -7.97 0.26 9.78
C GLY A 59 -9.07 1.09 10.45
N THR A 60 -9.46 2.18 9.80
CA THR A 60 -10.46 3.15 10.29
C THR A 60 -11.60 3.36 9.29
N ARG A 61 -12.80 3.63 9.79
CA ARG A 61 -13.97 4.00 8.96
C ARG A 61 -13.85 5.43 8.44
N GLY A 62 -13.82 5.55 7.11
CA GLY A 62 -13.91 6.82 6.38
C GLY A 62 -12.57 7.56 6.26
N TYR A 63 -12.43 8.30 5.17
CA TYR A 63 -11.34 9.27 4.95
C TYR A 63 -11.60 10.53 5.78
N GLN A 64 -11.53 10.41 7.10
CA GLN A 64 -11.65 11.58 7.94
C GLN A 64 -10.35 12.39 7.86
N ASN A 65 -10.34 13.36 6.95
CA ASN A 65 -9.33 14.42 6.84
C ASN A 65 -9.12 15.21 8.15
N ASP A 66 -9.98 14.99 9.15
CA ASP A 66 -9.97 15.67 10.45
C ASP A 66 -9.12 14.96 11.51
N SER A 67 -8.47 13.84 11.19
CA SER A 67 -7.55 13.16 12.12
C SER A 67 -6.17 13.82 12.17
N VAL A 68 -6.10 14.91 12.93
CA VAL A 68 -4.88 15.72 13.13
C VAL A 68 -3.81 15.01 13.99
N VAL A 69 -3.99 13.74 14.36
CA VAL A 69 -2.99 13.02 15.18
C VAL A 69 -1.90 12.37 14.31
N PHE A 70 -2.18 12.07 13.04
CA PHE A 70 -1.20 11.58 12.05
C PHE A 70 -1.56 12.02 10.62
N PRO A 71 -1.42 13.31 10.24
CA PRO A 71 -1.67 13.72 8.85
C PRO A 71 -0.48 13.27 7.96
N PRO A 72 -0.64 12.57 6.82
CA PRO A 72 -1.82 11.98 6.16
C PRO A 72 -1.79 10.42 6.19
N LEU A 73 -1.38 9.81 7.29
CA LEU A 73 -1.29 8.34 7.41
C LEU A 73 -2.68 7.77 7.72
N VAL A 74 -3.48 7.60 6.67
CA VAL A 74 -4.75 6.86 6.74
C VAL A 74 -4.42 5.39 7.00
N PHE A 75 -4.87 4.86 8.14
CA PHE A 75 -4.80 3.43 8.39
C PHE A 75 -5.99 2.76 7.69
N LEU A 76 -5.76 2.35 6.45
CA LEU A 76 -6.79 1.76 5.61
C LEU A 76 -7.23 0.38 6.12
N PRO A 77 -8.51 0.01 5.91
CA PRO A 77 -8.92 -1.39 5.88
C PRO A 77 -8.02 -2.22 4.97
N LEU A 78 -7.79 -3.48 5.30
CA LEU A 78 -6.86 -4.35 4.57
C LEU A 78 -7.24 -4.47 3.09
N GLU A 79 -8.53 -4.58 2.80
CA GLU A 79 -9.11 -4.64 1.47
C GLU A 79 -8.70 -3.41 0.63
N ASP A 80 -8.90 -2.22 1.16
CA ASP A 80 -8.57 -0.95 0.50
C ASP A 80 -7.06 -0.80 0.33
N ALA A 81 -6.26 -1.26 1.32
CA ALA A 81 -4.81 -1.23 1.22
C ALA A 81 -4.29 -2.17 0.12
N VAL A 82 -4.90 -3.34 -0.05
CA VAL A 82 -4.56 -4.31 -1.11
C VAL A 82 -4.94 -3.75 -2.48
N GLU A 83 -6.15 -3.21 -2.61
CA GLU A 83 -6.62 -2.56 -3.83
C GLU A 83 -5.68 -1.43 -4.25
N LEU A 84 -5.37 -0.51 -3.34
CA LEU A 84 -4.44 0.59 -3.59
C LEU A 84 -3.04 0.09 -4.01
N CYS A 85 -2.53 -0.97 -3.36
CA CYS A 85 -1.24 -1.55 -3.74
C CYS A 85 -1.29 -2.14 -5.17
N LEU A 86 -2.36 -2.82 -5.54
CA LEU A 86 -2.51 -3.42 -6.87
C LEU A 86 -2.63 -2.34 -7.95
N GLU A 87 -3.38 -1.27 -7.70
CA GLU A 87 -3.46 -0.11 -8.59
C GLU A 87 -2.08 0.51 -8.82
N PHE A 88 -1.29 0.73 -7.76
CA PHE A 88 0.08 1.23 -7.91
C PHE A 88 0.96 0.28 -8.73
N ILE A 89 0.87 -1.02 -8.49
CA ILE A 89 1.63 -2.01 -9.26
C ILE A 89 1.29 -1.93 -10.74
N ASP A 90 0.03 -1.78 -11.10
CA ASP A 90 -0.39 -1.69 -12.50
C ASP A 90 0.05 -0.38 -13.15
N ILE A 91 -0.07 0.76 -12.45
CA ILE A 91 0.47 2.05 -12.90
C ILE A 91 1.99 1.96 -13.16
N PHE A 92 2.74 1.32 -12.26
CA PHE A 92 4.18 1.17 -12.43
C PHE A 92 4.55 0.26 -13.60
N LYS A 93 3.77 -0.80 -13.88
CA LYS A 93 3.97 -1.64 -15.07
C LYS A 93 3.72 -0.86 -16.36
N GLU A 94 2.62 -0.11 -16.42
CA GLU A 94 2.31 0.72 -17.60
C GLU A 94 3.44 1.71 -17.89
N THR A 95 3.92 2.38 -16.84
CA THR A 95 5.06 3.32 -16.94
C THR A 95 6.34 2.61 -17.40
N GLU A 96 6.63 1.41 -16.90
CA GLU A 96 7.81 0.63 -17.30
C GLU A 96 7.72 0.16 -18.76
N ASP A 97 6.55 -0.28 -19.20
CA ASP A 97 6.30 -0.71 -20.58
C ASP A 97 6.40 0.47 -21.56
N GLU A 98 5.91 1.66 -21.19
CA GLU A 98 6.07 2.89 -21.96
C GLU A 98 7.55 3.29 -22.11
N ILE A 99 8.31 3.33 -21.00
CA ILE A 99 9.75 3.64 -21.02
C ILE A 99 10.52 2.63 -21.87
N ARG A 100 10.19 1.34 -21.76
CA ARG A 100 10.83 0.28 -22.55
C ARG A 100 10.53 0.45 -24.04
N TYR A 101 9.29 0.79 -24.39
CA TYR A 101 8.88 1.00 -25.78
C TYR A 101 9.61 2.20 -26.41
N GLU A 102 9.64 3.35 -25.73
CA GLU A 102 10.35 4.54 -26.20
C GLU A 102 11.86 4.29 -26.34
N GLY A 103 12.47 3.59 -25.37
CA GLY A 103 13.87 3.19 -25.43
C GLY A 103 14.18 2.34 -26.67
N ASN A 104 13.33 1.36 -26.98
CA ASN A 104 13.49 0.51 -28.15
C ASN A 104 13.36 1.29 -29.46
N LEU A 105 12.38 2.20 -29.58
CA LEU A 105 12.24 3.08 -30.75
C LEU A 105 13.46 3.96 -30.96
N LEU A 106 14.06 4.48 -29.89
CA LEU A 106 15.25 5.32 -29.98
C LEU A 106 16.46 4.50 -30.48
N TRP A 107 16.63 3.27 -29.97
CA TRP A 107 17.68 2.35 -30.41
C TRP A 107 17.54 1.95 -31.88
N GLU A 108 16.34 1.68 -32.37
CA GLU A 108 16.07 1.39 -33.79
C GLU A 108 16.38 2.59 -34.70
N HIS A 109 16.02 3.81 -34.29
CA HIS A 109 16.35 5.02 -35.06
C HIS A 109 17.86 5.27 -35.11
N LEU A 110 18.57 5.12 -33.98
CA LEU A 110 20.02 5.30 -33.92
C LEU A 110 20.77 4.25 -34.73
N THR A 111 20.36 2.98 -34.67
CA THR A 111 20.97 1.90 -35.46
C THR A 111 20.75 2.11 -36.95
N ASN A 112 19.54 2.46 -37.38
CA ASN A 112 19.27 2.80 -38.79
C ASN A 112 20.07 4.02 -39.27
N ALA A 113 20.18 5.08 -38.46
CA ALA A 113 20.98 6.27 -38.80
C ALA A 113 22.48 5.96 -38.93
N MET A 114 23.02 5.08 -38.08
CA MET A 114 24.42 4.64 -38.14
C MET A 114 24.69 3.67 -39.31
N SER A 115 23.72 2.85 -39.70
CA SER A 115 23.82 1.97 -40.88
C SER A 115 23.76 2.74 -42.21
N ILE A 116 23.10 3.90 -42.24
CA ILE A 116 23.05 4.77 -43.43
C ILE A 116 24.36 5.57 -43.62
N SER A 117 25.10 5.87 -42.55
CA SER A 117 26.35 6.64 -42.64
C SER A 117 27.56 5.82 -43.12
N THR A 118 27.47 4.49 -43.14
CA THR A 118 28.55 3.57 -43.53
C THR A 118 28.60 3.28 -45.05
N TYR A 119 27.66 3.81 -45.84
CA TYR A 119 27.58 3.64 -47.30
C TYR A 119 27.85 4.93 -48.10
N ARG A 120 28.57 5.90 -47.54
CA ARG A 120 29.04 7.10 -48.26
C ARG A 120 30.56 7.17 -48.33
#